data_AF-A0A8G1EHD1-F1
#
_entry.id   AF-A0A8G1EHD1-F1
#
_cell.length_a   1.000
_cell.length_b   1.000
_cell.length_c   1.000
_cell.angle_alpha   90.00
_cell.angle_beta   90.00
_cell.angle_gamma   90.00
#
_symmetry.space_group_name_H-M   'P 1'
#
loop_
_entity.id
_entity.type
_entity.pdbx_description
1 polymer ?
#
loop_
_entity_poly.entity_id
_entity_poly.type
_entity_poly.pdbx_seq_one_letter_code
_entity_poly.pdbx_strand_id
1 'polypeptide(L)'
;MKSPLLTLSLCCIGILMVYTGGCIAADTGNSDTSNLSAFKERVNESQKYYDEMVASDPENATAWCIRGMFYNNNYNRYDEALASCERALGLDPEYGLAWYLKGTILTNMEKDAEAEACFRNATKYDPTLPEGLGEPVERSSYGAGGYSIATG
;
A
#
# COMPACT_ATOMS: atom_id res chain seq x y z
N MET A 1 36.26 -50.16 -43.40
CA MET A 1 37.32 -49.19 -43.03
C MET A 1 36.64 -47.87 -42.67
N LYS A 2 36.74 -47.51 -41.37
CA LYS A 2 36.53 -46.18 -40.72
C LYS A 2 35.51 -45.19 -41.32
N SER A 3 34.44 -44.93 -40.56
CA SER A 3 34.00 -43.55 -40.33
C SER A 3 33.92 -43.28 -38.80
N PRO A 4 35.05 -42.89 -38.16
CA PRO A 4 35.17 -42.55 -36.73
C PRO A 4 34.50 -41.21 -36.37
N LEU A 5 33.74 -40.61 -37.29
CA LEU A 5 33.08 -39.31 -37.12
C LEU A 5 31.77 -39.40 -36.31
N LEU A 6 31.06 -40.53 -36.35
CA LEU A 6 29.79 -40.68 -35.65
C LEU A 6 29.97 -40.91 -34.14
N THR A 7 31.06 -41.58 -33.75
CA THR A 7 31.40 -41.85 -32.34
C THR A 7 31.97 -40.62 -31.62
N LEU A 8 32.62 -39.70 -32.35
CA LEU A 8 33.15 -38.46 -31.76
C LEU A 8 32.04 -37.43 -31.49
N SER A 9 30.97 -37.43 -32.30
CA SER A 9 29.82 -36.52 -32.16
C SER A 9 29.00 -36.78 -30.87
N LEU A 10 28.85 -38.05 -30.48
CA LEU A 10 28.12 -38.41 -29.26
C LEU A 10 28.90 -38.09 -27.97
N CYS A 11 30.24 -38.10 -28.01
CA CYS A 11 31.08 -37.67 -26.88
C CYS A 11 30.98 -36.15 -26.63
N CYS A 12 30.87 -35.33 -27.67
CA CYS A 12 30.75 -33.87 -27.51
C CYS A 12 29.39 -33.46 -26.92
N ILE A 13 28.32 -34.18 -27.25
CA ILE A 13 26.98 -33.92 -26.72
C ILE A 13 26.88 -34.32 -25.23
N GLY A 14 27.50 -35.45 -24.84
CA GLY A 14 27.54 -35.90 -23.45
C GLY A 14 28.29 -34.94 -22.51
N ILE A 15 29.34 -34.26 -22.99
CA ILE A 15 30.12 -33.31 -22.20
C ILE A 15 29.36 -31.98 -22.01
N LEU A 16 28.58 -31.52 -23.00
CA LEU A 16 27.80 -30.27 -22.90
C LEU A 16 26.62 -30.37 -21.90
N MET A 17 26.03 -31.54 -21.71
CA MET A 17 24.95 -31.73 -20.72
C MET A 17 25.46 -31.73 -19.27
N VAL A 18 26.72 -32.09 -19.03
CA VAL A 18 27.33 -32.07 -17.69
C VAL A 18 27.69 -30.65 -17.26
N TYR A 19 28.06 -29.77 -18.21
CA TYR A 19 28.42 -28.38 -17.92
C TYR A 19 27.23 -27.42 -17.78
N THR A 20 26.02 -27.83 -18.15
CA THR A 20 24.79 -27.02 -18.00
C THR A 20 23.87 -27.52 -16.88
N GLY A 21 24.17 -28.68 -16.28
CA GLY A 21 23.39 -29.27 -15.19
C GLY A 21 23.92 -28.98 -13.77
N GLY A 22 25.03 -28.26 -13.63
CA GLY A 22 25.64 -27.91 -12.34
C GLY A 22 25.87 -26.41 -12.22
N CYS A 23 25.30 -25.80 -11.18
CA CYS A 23 25.28 -24.36 -10.88
C CYS A 23 24.27 -23.62 -11.79
N ILE A 24 23.10 -23.17 -11.32
CA ILE A 24 22.89 -22.30 -10.17
C ILE A 24 21.54 -22.69 -9.54
N ALA A 25 21.54 -23.55 -8.52
CA ALA A 25 20.52 -23.41 -7.48
C ALA A 25 20.90 -22.14 -6.74
N ALA A 26 20.37 -21.01 -7.21
CA ALA A 26 20.46 -19.76 -6.49
C ALA A 26 19.74 -19.98 -5.16
N ASP A 27 20.52 -20.20 -4.11
CA ASP A 27 20.09 -20.05 -2.73
C ASP A 27 19.94 -18.55 -2.42
N THR A 28 19.19 -17.84 -3.27
CA THR A 28 18.73 -16.46 -3.03
C THR A 28 17.23 -16.46 -2.68
N GLY A 29 16.69 -17.61 -2.30
CA GLY A 29 15.25 -17.80 -2.11
C GLY A 29 14.76 -17.75 -0.66
N ASN A 30 15.63 -17.72 0.36
CA ASN A 30 15.21 -18.00 1.74
C ASN A 30 15.21 -16.80 2.71
N SER A 31 16.06 -15.79 2.49
CA SER A 31 16.05 -14.57 3.34
C SER A 31 14.95 -13.59 2.96
N ASP A 32 14.66 -13.45 1.67
CA ASP A 32 13.72 -12.44 1.18
C ASP A 32 12.27 -12.93 1.26
N THR A 33 12.05 -14.25 1.10
CA THR A 33 10.71 -14.85 1.20
C THR A 33 10.24 -15.03 2.65
N SER A 34 11.13 -15.30 3.61
CA SER A 34 10.79 -15.36 5.04
C SER A 34 10.38 -13.99 5.57
N ASN A 35 11.13 -12.94 5.23
CA ASN A 35 10.78 -11.56 5.58
C ASN A 35 9.52 -11.08 4.85
N LEU A 36 9.35 -11.42 3.56
CA LEU A 36 8.16 -11.05 2.79
C LEU A 36 6.89 -11.78 3.24
N SER A 37 6.98 -13.06 3.59
CA SER A 37 5.83 -13.84 4.10
C SER A 37 5.41 -13.36 5.48
N ALA A 38 6.36 -13.14 6.40
CA ALA A 38 6.08 -12.54 7.70
C ALA A 38 5.50 -11.12 7.58
N PHE A 39 6.01 -10.31 6.65
CA PHE A 39 5.42 -9.00 6.35
C PHE A 39 3.99 -9.14 5.85
N LYS A 40 3.74 -9.96 4.82
CA LYS A 40 2.38 -10.21 4.28
C LYS A 40 1.41 -10.72 5.35
N GLU A 41 1.86 -11.60 6.24
CA GLU A 41 1.03 -12.14 7.30
C GLU A 41 0.58 -11.06 8.29
N ARG A 42 1.51 -10.23 8.79
CA ARG A 42 1.19 -9.11 9.70
C ARG A 42 0.24 -8.08 9.07
N VAL A 43 0.40 -7.88 7.77
CA VAL A 43 -0.42 -7.00 6.96
C VAL A 43 -1.85 -7.52 6.82
N ASN A 44 -1.98 -8.82 6.55
CA ASN A 44 -3.28 -9.49 6.44
C ASN A 44 -4.00 -9.52 7.79
N GLU A 45 -3.26 -9.73 8.88
CA GLU A 45 -3.80 -9.66 10.24
C GLU A 45 -4.31 -8.25 10.56
N SER A 46 -3.55 -7.21 10.20
CA SER A 46 -3.97 -5.83 10.38
C SER A 46 -5.23 -5.51 9.56
N GLN A 47 -5.29 -5.94 8.30
CA GLN A 47 -6.49 -5.80 7.46
C GLN A 47 -7.72 -6.41 8.13
N LYS A 48 -7.58 -7.65 8.61
CA LYS A 48 -8.65 -8.36 9.30
C LYS A 48 -9.16 -7.61 10.53
N TYR A 49 -8.27 -7.05 11.34
CA TYR A 49 -8.66 -6.26 12.51
C TYR A 49 -9.53 -5.04 12.14
N TYR A 50 -9.14 -4.27 11.12
CA TYR A 50 -9.93 -3.11 10.68
C TYR A 50 -11.24 -3.49 10.01
N ASP A 51 -11.28 -4.63 9.32
CA ASP A 51 -12.52 -5.19 8.74
C ASP A 51 -13.48 -5.69 9.84
N GLU A 52 -12.97 -6.35 10.88
CA GLU A 52 -13.77 -6.76 12.04
C GLU A 52 -14.29 -5.55 12.83
N MET A 53 -13.49 -4.48 12.95
CA MET A 53 -13.90 -3.25 13.62
C MET A 53 -15.13 -2.62 12.96
N VAL A 54 -15.13 -2.49 11.63
CA VAL A 54 -16.30 -1.96 10.90
C VAL A 54 -17.46 -2.95 10.82
N ALA A 55 -17.19 -4.26 10.92
CA ALA A 55 -18.25 -5.27 10.98
C ALA A 55 -18.94 -5.30 12.35
N SER A 56 -18.20 -5.04 13.43
CA SER A 56 -18.74 -4.97 14.79
C SER A 56 -19.61 -3.73 15.01
N ASP A 57 -19.26 -2.61 14.38
CA ASP A 57 -20.01 -1.37 14.48
C ASP A 57 -20.12 -0.67 13.11
N PRO A 58 -21.05 -1.12 12.24
CA PRO A 58 -21.16 -0.62 10.88
C PRO A 58 -21.68 0.81 10.75
N GLU A 59 -22.24 1.37 11.84
CA GLU A 59 -22.81 2.73 11.88
C GLU A 59 -21.83 3.77 12.45
N ASN A 60 -20.63 3.33 12.83
CA ASN A 60 -19.61 4.20 13.41
C ASN A 60 -18.70 4.81 12.34
N ALA A 61 -18.95 6.08 12.02
CA ALA A 61 -18.16 6.85 11.07
C ALA A 61 -16.67 6.90 11.42
N THR A 62 -16.32 6.91 12.70
CA THR A 62 -14.92 6.90 13.17
C THR A 62 -14.23 5.59 12.80
N ALA A 63 -14.89 4.45 12.98
CA ALA A 63 -14.35 3.15 12.60
C ALA A 63 -14.05 3.08 11.10
N TRP A 64 -14.97 3.57 10.26
CA TRP A 64 -14.75 3.65 8.81
C TRP A 64 -13.58 4.58 8.45
N CYS A 65 -13.43 5.73 9.13
CA CYS A 65 -12.30 6.64 8.90
C CYS A 65 -10.96 6.02 9.30
N ILE A 66 -10.89 5.32 10.44
CA ILE A 66 -9.69 4.60 10.90
C ILE A 66 -9.30 3.52 9.89
N ARG A 67 -10.27 2.77 9.36
CA ARG A 67 -10.05 1.79 8.29
C ARG A 67 -9.49 2.45 7.02
N GLY A 68 -10.03 3.60 6.63
CA GLY A 68 -9.52 4.37 5.48
C GLY A 68 -8.06 4.82 5.67
N MET A 69 -7.72 5.29 6.88
CA MET A 69 -6.36 5.72 7.22
C MET A 69 -5.37 4.56 7.11
N PHE A 70 -5.77 3.37 7.56
CA PHE A 70 -4.96 2.16 7.44
C PHE A 70 -4.66 1.80 5.97
N TYR A 71 -5.66 1.82 5.08
CA TYR A 71 -5.46 1.51 3.66
C TYR A 71 -4.62 2.55 2.93
N ASN A 72 -4.79 3.84 3.25
CA ASN A 72 -3.96 4.92 2.70
C ASN A 72 -2.48 4.72 3.06
N ASN A 73 -2.18 4.40 4.33
CA ASN A 73 -0.79 4.30 4.80
C ASN A 73 -0.07 3.02 4.35
N ASN A 74 -0.76 1.89 4.23
CA ASN A 74 -0.07 0.60 4.13
C ASN A 74 0.05 0.01 2.71
N TYR A 75 -0.69 0.50 1.70
CA TYR A 75 -0.69 -0.16 0.37
C TYR A 75 -0.87 0.71 -0.86
N ASN A 76 -0.98 2.04 -0.74
CA ASN A 76 -1.50 2.86 -1.85
C ASN A 76 -2.83 2.31 -2.40
N ARG A 77 -3.59 1.63 -1.52
CA ARG A 77 -4.93 1.09 -1.78
C ARG A 77 -5.93 2.23 -1.64
N TYR A 78 -5.75 3.21 -2.52
CA TYR A 78 -6.49 4.47 -2.46
C TYR A 78 -7.98 4.25 -2.73
N ASP A 79 -8.34 3.27 -3.54
CA ASP A 79 -9.75 2.92 -3.81
C ASP A 79 -10.47 2.44 -2.54
N GLU A 80 -9.85 1.53 -1.79
CA GLU A 80 -10.43 1.03 -0.52
C GLU A 80 -10.42 2.09 0.58
N ALA A 81 -9.42 2.96 0.58
CA ALA A 81 -9.33 4.10 1.48
C ALA A 81 -10.46 5.11 1.20
N LEU A 82 -10.69 5.45 -0.09
CA LEU A 82 -11.78 6.31 -0.53
C LEU A 82 -13.14 5.71 -0.21
N ALA A 83 -13.36 4.43 -0.50
CA ALA A 83 -14.62 3.75 -0.19
C ALA A 83 -14.93 3.79 1.32
N SER A 84 -13.90 3.66 2.16
CA SER A 84 -14.04 3.77 3.61
C SER A 84 -14.36 5.20 4.05
N CYS A 85 -13.73 6.22 3.45
CA CYS A 85 -14.07 7.63 3.71
C CYS A 85 -15.49 7.96 3.25
N GLU A 86 -15.93 7.46 2.10
CA GLU A 86 -17.30 7.65 1.60
C GLU A 86 -18.32 6.98 2.48
N ARG A 87 -18.00 5.81 3.04
CA ARG A 87 -18.87 5.15 4.01
C ARG A 87 -18.96 5.96 5.32
N ALA A 88 -17.84 6.49 5.81
CA ALA A 88 -17.82 7.39 6.97
C ALA A 88 -18.67 8.64 6.73
N LEU A 89 -18.49 9.30 5.58
CA LEU A 89 -19.25 10.49 5.18
C LEU A 89 -20.73 10.21 4.88
N GLY A 90 -21.07 8.98 4.49
CA GLY A 90 -22.46 8.55 4.33
C GLY A 90 -23.18 8.34 5.67
N LEU A 91 -22.43 8.11 6.76
CA LEU A 91 -22.95 8.00 8.12
C LEU A 91 -22.98 9.36 8.82
N ASP A 92 -21.89 10.12 8.67
CA ASP A 92 -21.75 11.49 9.17
C ASP A 92 -21.17 12.41 8.07
N PRO A 93 -22.04 13.14 7.35
CA PRO A 93 -21.62 14.07 6.30
C PRO A 93 -20.79 15.25 6.80
N GLU A 94 -20.85 15.54 8.11
CA GLU A 94 -20.14 16.65 8.75
C GLU A 94 -18.83 16.17 9.41
N TYR A 95 -18.43 14.92 9.18
CA TYR A 95 -17.23 14.40 9.80
C TYR A 95 -15.96 14.99 9.18
N GLY A 96 -15.46 16.08 9.77
CA GLY A 96 -14.31 16.85 9.26
C GLY A 96 -13.06 16.01 9.03
N LEU A 97 -12.77 15.04 9.91
CA LEU A 97 -11.61 14.15 9.76
C LEU A 97 -11.73 13.23 8.54
N ALA A 98 -12.94 12.75 8.21
CA ALA A 98 -13.14 11.93 7.02
C ALA A 98 -13.00 12.75 5.72
N TRP A 99 -13.42 14.03 5.73
CA TRP A 99 -13.15 14.95 4.63
C TRP A 99 -11.65 15.22 4.46
N TYR A 100 -10.94 15.44 5.55
CA TYR A 100 -9.48 15.63 5.53
C TYR A 100 -8.78 14.40 4.94
N LEU A 101 -9.09 13.21 5.46
CA LEU A 101 -8.50 11.96 4.97
C LEU A 101 -8.81 11.71 3.49
N LYS A 102 -10.04 11.99 3.04
CA LYS A 102 -10.41 11.91 1.62
C LYS A 102 -9.56 12.87 0.77
N GLY A 103 -9.34 14.09 1.24
CA GLY A 103 -8.45 15.06 0.60
C GLY A 103 -7.02 14.54 0.48
N THR A 104 -6.44 14.02 1.57
CA THR A 104 -5.08 13.45 1.56
C THR A 104 -4.95 12.30 0.56
N ILE A 105 -5.93 11.40 0.51
CA ILE A 105 -5.93 10.28 -0.45
C ILE A 105 -5.98 10.79 -1.89
N LEU A 106 -6.81 11.81 -2.17
CA LEU A 106 -6.92 12.41 -3.50
C LEU A 106 -5.63 13.13 -3.93
N THR A 107 -4.94 13.82 -3.01
CA THR A 107 -3.61 14.39 -3.27
C THR A 107 -2.59 13.31 -3.61
N ASN A 108 -2.61 12.18 -2.90
CA ASN A 108 -1.75 11.03 -3.21
C ASN A 108 -2.06 10.41 -4.59
N MET A 109 -3.31 10.53 -5.06
CA MET A 109 -3.74 10.13 -6.41
C MET A 109 -3.54 11.20 -7.48
N GLU A 110 -2.89 12.33 -7.16
CA GLU A 110 -2.67 13.46 -8.07
C GLU A 110 -3.95 14.20 -8.51
N LYS A 111 -5.02 14.11 -7.71
CA LYS A 111 -6.31 14.76 -7.97
C LYS A 111 -6.50 16.02 -7.12
N ASP A 112 -5.59 16.98 -7.29
CA ASP A 112 -5.48 18.13 -6.40
C ASP A 112 -6.74 19.00 -6.34
N ALA A 113 -7.43 19.20 -7.49
CA ALA A 113 -8.65 19.98 -7.54
C ALA A 113 -9.80 19.38 -6.69
N GLU A 114 -9.91 18.04 -6.65
CA GLU A 114 -10.89 17.34 -5.82
C GLU A 114 -10.46 17.33 -4.34
N ALA A 115 -9.15 17.24 -4.09
CA ALA A 115 -8.57 17.28 -2.75
C ALA A 115 -8.84 18.62 -2.06
N GLU A 116 -8.61 19.74 -2.74
CA GLU A 116 -8.91 21.09 -2.21
C GLU A 116 -10.38 21.25 -1.80
N ALA A 117 -11.30 20.68 -2.57
CA ALA A 117 -12.72 20.71 -2.22
C ALA A 117 -12.99 19.92 -0.93
N CYS A 118 -12.32 18.79 -0.75
CA CYS A 118 -12.41 17.99 0.46
C CYS A 118 -11.82 18.72 1.67
N PHE A 119 -10.66 19.36 1.52
CA PHE A 119 -10.06 20.13 2.62
C PHE A 119 -10.88 21.35 3.02
N ARG A 120 -11.47 22.07 2.05
CA ARG A 120 -12.43 23.15 2.35
C ARG A 120 -13.61 22.65 3.17
N ASN A 121 -14.15 21.46 2.85
CA ASN A 121 -15.21 20.84 3.64
C ASN A 121 -14.72 20.42 5.03
N ALA A 122 -13.50 19.88 5.14
CA ALA A 122 -12.91 19.49 6.42
C ALA A 122 -12.87 20.67 7.40
N THR A 123 -12.29 21.80 6.98
CA THR A 123 -12.22 23.03 7.81
C THR A 123 -13.60 23.64 8.07
N LYS A 124 -14.54 23.51 7.11
CA LYS A 124 -15.92 23.99 7.28
C LYS A 124 -16.63 23.28 8.42
N TYR A 125 -16.49 21.95 8.51
CA TYR A 125 -17.20 21.15 9.51
C TYR A 125 -16.43 20.97 10.81
N ASP A 126 -15.10 20.97 10.75
CA ASP A 126 -14.24 20.95 11.93
C ASP A 126 -13.17 22.06 11.84
N PRO A 127 -13.49 23.26 12.37
CA PRO A 127 -12.56 24.39 12.42
C PRO A 127 -11.40 24.18 13.39
N THR A 128 -11.43 23.12 14.21
CA THR A 128 -10.38 22.83 15.21
C THR A 128 -9.26 21.96 14.64
N LEU A 129 -9.44 21.42 13.43
CA LEU A 129 -8.37 20.75 12.70
C LEU A 129 -7.17 21.69 12.56
N PRO A 130 -5.96 21.27 12.98
CA PRO A 130 -4.76 22.09 12.89
C PRO A 130 -4.61 22.81 11.54
N GLU A 131 -4.34 24.11 11.61
CA GLU A 131 -3.98 24.94 10.46
C GLU A 131 -2.79 24.27 9.72
N GLY A 132 -2.98 23.89 8.46
CA GLY A 132 -2.02 23.10 7.68
C GLY A 132 -2.40 21.64 7.40
N LEU A 133 -3.41 21.08 8.08
CA LEU A 133 -4.06 19.85 7.62
C LEU A 133 -5.07 20.15 6.50
N GLY A 134 -5.59 21.37 6.37
CA GLY A 134 -6.50 21.75 5.28
C GLY A 134 -5.81 22.15 3.97
N GLU A 135 -4.48 22.06 3.88
CA GLU A 135 -3.76 22.51 2.69
C GLU A 135 -3.30 21.32 1.85
N PRO A 136 -3.32 21.41 0.50
CA PRO A 136 -2.67 20.44 -0.35
C PRO A 136 -1.21 20.35 0.07
N VAL A 137 -0.80 19.21 0.65
CA VAL A 137 0.59 18.98 0.99
C VAL A 137 1.42 19.11 -0.28
N GLU A 138 2.32 20.09 -0.35
CA GLU A 138 3.26 20.21 -1.47
C GLU A 138 3.97 18.87 -1.62
N ARG A 139 3.84 18.26 -2.82
CA ARG A 139 4.37 16.92 -3.16
C ARG A 139 5.86 16.76 -2.82
N SER A 140 6.61 17.85 -2.65
CA SER A 140 8.03 17.85 -2.30
C SER A 140 8.37 17.53 -0.84
N SER A 141 7.40 17.49 0.08
CA SER A 141 7.67 17.31 1.51
C SER A 141 7.62 15.86 2.00
N TYR A 142 7.00 14.95 1.25
CA TYR A 142 6.88 13.53 1.62
C TYR A 142 7.61 12.61 0.63
N GLY A 143 8.94 12.72 0.63
CA GLY A 143 9.77 11.59 0.24
C GLY A 143 9.60 10.49 1.28
N ALA A 144 8.82 9.46 0.96
CA ALA A 144 8.77 8.15 1.64
C ALA A 144 8.94 8.17 3.18
N GLY A 145 7.84 8.42 3.90
CA GLY A 145 7.71 8.08 5.31
C GLY A 145 7.88 9.25 6.27
N GLY A 146 6.87 9.48 7.10
CA GLY A 146 7.02 10.30 8.30
C GLY A 146 5.76 11.06 8.67
N TYR A 147 4.98 10.51 9.61
CA TYR A 147 4.26 11.36 10.56
C TYR A 147 5.32 12.14 11.35
N SER A 148 5.65 13.36 10.93
CA SER A 148 6.39 14.29 11.77
C SER A 148 5.36 15.11 12.53
N ILE A 149 5.06 14.67 13.75
CA ILE A 149 4.45 15.53 14.76
C ILE A 149 5.47 16.65 15.05
N ALA A 150 5.22 17.83 14.51
CA ALA A 150 5.97 19.03 14.88
C ALA A 150 5.58 19.40 16.31
N THR A 151 6.36 18.91 17.28
CA THR A 151 6.40 19.49 18.63
C THR A 151 7.28 20.73 18.57
N GLY A 152 6.65 21.91 18.68
CA GLY A 152 7.33 23.15 19.06
C GLY A 152 7.62 23.20 20.56
#